data_AF-A0A380AZU2-F1
#
_entry.id   AF-A0A380AZU2-F1
#
_cell.length_a   1.000
_cell.length_b   1.000
_cell.length_c   1.000
_cell.angle_alpha   90.00
_cell.angle_beta   90.00
_cell.angle_gamma   90.00
#
_symmetry.space_group_name_H-M   'P 1'
#
loop_
_entity.id
_entity.type
_entity.pdbx_description
1 polymer ?
#
loop_
_entity_poly.entity_id
_entity_poly.type
_entity_poly.pdbx_seq_one_letter_code
_entity_poly.pdbx_strand_id
1 'polypeptide(L)'
;MNFHHLAYWQDKALSLAIENRLFINGEYTAAAENETFETVDPVTQAPLAKIARGKSVDIDRAVSAARGVFERGDWSLSSPAKRKAVLNKLADLMEAHAEELALLETLDTGKPIRHSLRDDIPGAARAIRWYAEAIDKVYGEVATTSSHELAMIVREPVGVIAAIVPWNFPLLLTCWKLGPALAAGNSVILKPSEKSPLSAIRLAGLAKEAGLPDGVLNVVTGFGHEAGQALSRHNDIDAIAFTGSTRTGKQLLKDAGDSNMKRVWLEAGGKSANIVFADCPDLQKAASATAAGIFYNQGQVCIAGTRLLLEESIADEFLALLGNDSNLLIVFYVQIMPDDLVMQLHRF
;
A
#
# COMPACT_ATOMS: atom_id res chain seq x y z
N MET A 1 10.20 17.06 -13.47
CA MET A 1 10.02 15.85 -14.29
C MET A 1 9.40 16.26 -15.60
N ASN A 2 9.96 15.84 -16.72
CA ASN A 2 9.25 15.88 -18.00
C ASN A 2 8.30 14.69 -18.03
N PHE A 3 7.00 14.94 -18.14
CA PHE A 3 6.03 13.85 -18.27
C PHE A 3 5.95 13.43 -19.73
N HIS A 4 6.02 12.12 -19.97
CA HIS A 4 5.76 11.57 -21.29
C HIS A 4 4.32 11.80 -21.72
N HIS A 5 4.12 11.90 -23.02
CA HIS A 5 2.79 12.02 -23.64
C HIS A 5 2.04 10.68 -23.58
N LEU A 6 0.73 10.70 -23.86
CA LEU A 6 -0.14 9.54 -23.72
C LEU A 6 0.32 8.30 -24.52
N ALA A 7 0.72 8.48 -25.78
CA ALA A 7 1.11 7.37 -26.65
C ALA A 7 2.29 6.54 -26.11
N TYR A 8 3.25 7.20 -25.43
CA TYR A 8 4.34 6.52 -24.75
C TYR A 8 3.85 5.51 -23.70
N TRP A 9 2.87 5.90 -22.87
CA TRP A 9 2.34 5.02 -21.83
C TRP A 9 1.50 3.89 -22.40
N GLN A 10 0.80 4.14 -23.51
CA GLN A 10 0.04 3.11 -24.21
C GLN A 10 0.97 2.05 -24.82
N ASP A 11 2.07 2.47 -25.46
CA ASP A 11 3.09 1.56 -25.98
C ASP A 11 3.75 0.74 -24.86
N LYS A 12 4.07 1.37 -23.73
CA LYS A 12 4.55 0.66 -22.54
C LYS A 12 3.54 -0.33 -21.99
N ALA A 13 2.25 0.01 -21.96
CA ALA A 13 1.21 -0.89 -21.47
C ALA A 13 1.08 -2.14 -22.34
N LEU A 14 1.18 -2.00 -23.67
CA LEU A 14 1.10 -3.12 -24.61
C LEU A 14 2.28 -4.10 -24.50
N SER A 15 3.45 -3.61 -24.10
CA SER A 15 4.67 -4.40 -23.94
C SER A 15 4.95 -4.85 -22.49
N LEU A 16 4.09 -4.50 -21.55
CA LEU A 16 4.28 -4.78 -20.13
C LEU A 16 4.06 -6.27 -19.83
N ALA A 17 5.12 -6.96 -19.41
CA ALA A 17 5.02 -8.31 -18.90
C ALA A 17 4.53 -8.28 -17.44
N ILE A 18 3.26 -8.61 -17.22
CA ILE A 18 2.66 -8.64 -15.88
C ILE A 18 2.94 -9.98 -15.20
N GLU A 19 3.72 -9.94 -14.13
CA GLU A 19 3.86 -11.09 -13.23
C GLU A 19 2.56 -11.29 -12.44
N ASN A 20 2.09 -12.53 -12.40
CA ASN A 20 0.74 -12.87 -11.97
C ASN A 20 0.69 -14.00 -10.93
N ARG A 21 1.85 -14.51 -10.51
CA ARG A 21 1.99 -15.60 -9.55
C ARG A 21 2.05 -15.09 -8.10
N LEU A 22 1.89 -16.00 -7.16
CA LEU A 22 2.24 -15.77 -5.76
C LEU A 22 3.76 -15.63 -5.64
N PHE A 23 4.24 -14.96 -4.60
CA PHE A 23 5.66 -14.94 -4.26
C PHE A 23 5.86 -15.57 -2.88
N ILE A 24 6.38 -16.80 -2.83
CA ILE A 24 6.51 -17.56 -1.58
C ILE A 24 7.92 -18.12 -1.49
N ASN A 25 8.59 -17.89 -0.36
CA ASN A 25 9.92 -18.38 -0.07
C ASN A 25 10.95 -18.02 -1.17
N GLY A 26 10.88 -16.77 -1.65
CA GLY A 26 11.80 -16.27 -2.67
C GLY A 26 11.41 -16.58 -4.12
N GLU A 27 10.37 -17.37 -4.37
CA GLU A 27 10.05 -17.84 -5.72
C GLU A 27 8.64 -17.43 -6.16
N TYR A 28 8.50 -17.11 -7.45
CA TYR A 28 7.18 -16.93 -8.06
C TYR A 28 6.55 -18.30 -8.35
N THR A 29 5.39 -18.56 -7.76
CA THR A 29 4.70 -19.87 -7.79
C THR A 29 3.21 -19.72 -8.05
N ALA A 30 2.62 -20.69 -8.76
CA ALA A 30 1.16 -20.74 -8.89
C ALA A 30 0.50 -20.98 -7.52
N ALA A 31 -0.78 -20.64 -7.40
CA ALA A 31 -1.60 -21.07 -6.27
C ALA A 31 -1.62 -22.61 -6.22
N ALA A 32 -1.74 -23.20 -5.03
CA ALA A 32 -1.69 -24.66 -4.86
C ALA A 32 -2.74 -25.40 -5.71
N GLU A 33 -3.92 -24.80 -5.89
CA GLU A 33 -5.01 -25.35 -6.70
C GLU A 33 -4.96 -24.91 -8.18
N ASN A 34 -3.92 -24.17 -8.59
CA ASN A 34 -3.79 -23.51 -9.90
C ASN A 34 -4.96 -22.59 -10.27
N GLU A 35 -5.78 -22.19 -9.29
CA GLU A 35 -6.85 -21.22 -9.51
C GLU A 35 -6.31 -19.81 -9.73
N THR A 36 -7.05 -19.04 -10.53
CA THR A 36 -6.77 -17.63 -10.78
C THR A 36 -8.06 -16.82 -10.66
N PHE A 37 -7.92 -15.51 -10.44
CA PHE A 37 -8.99 -14.53 -10.61
C PHE A 37 -8.52 -13.44 -11.58
N GLU A 38 -9.46 -12.80 -12.27
CA GLU A 38 -9.14 -11.72 -13.21
C GLU A 38 -9.09 -10.38 -12.48
N THR A 39 -8.00 -9.63 -12.65
CA THR A 39 -8.01 -8.18 -12.41
C THR A 39 -8.46 -7.48 -13.69
N VAL A 40 -9.11 -6.33 -13.54
CA VAL A 40 -9.72 -5.57 -14.63
C VAL A 40 -9.14 -4.17 -14.65
N ASP A 41 -8.91 -3.65 -15.85
CA ASP A 41 -8.59 -2.23 -16.00
C ASP A 41 -9.86 -1.41 -15.73
N PRO A 42 -9.88 -0.54 -14.70
CA PRO A 42 -11.08 0.23 -14.37
C PRO A 42 -11.44 1.28 -15.43
N VAL A 43 -10.51 1.67 -16.30
CA VAL A 43 -10.75 2.63 -17.39
C VAL A 43 -11.54 1.96 -18.51
N THR A 44 -11.11 0.77 -18.94
CA THR A 44 -11.69 0.07 -20.10
C THR A 44 -12.69 -1.03 -19.72
N GLN A 45 -12.70 -1.45 -18.45
CA GLN A 45 -13.38 -2.65 -17.93
C GLN A 45 -12.92 -3.97 -18.58
N ALA A 46 -11.83 -3.94 -19.35
CA ALA A 46 -11.28 -5.13 -19.98
C ALA A 46 -10.48 -5.96 -18.96
N PRO A 47 -10.41 -7.30 -19.12
CA PRO A 47 -9.50 -8.13 -18.35
C PRO A 47 -8.05 -7.68 -18.54
N LEU A 48 -7.34 -7.45 -17.44
CA LEU A 48 -5.96 -6.98 -17.44
C LEU A 48 -4.97 -8.15 -17.23
N ALA A 49 -5.20 -9.01 -16.24
CA ALA A 49 -4.38 -10.20 -15.99
C ALA A 49 -5.12 -11.27 -15.17
N LYS A 50 -4.75 -12.54 -15.37
CA LYS A 50 -5.19 -13.67 -14.52
C LYS A 50 -4.20 -13.86 -13.38
N ILE A 51 -4.58 -13.49 -12.17
CA ILE A 51 -3.75 -13.48 -10.97
C ILE A 51 -3.99 -14.75 -10.16
N ALA A 52 -2.93 -15.37 -9.64
CA ALA A 52 -3.02 -16.53 -8.78
C ALA A 52 -3.96 -16.27 -7.59
N ARG A 53 -4.90 -17.17 -7.36
CA ARG A 53 -5.87 -17.09 -6.27
C ARG A 53 -5.39 -17.95 -5.10
N GLY A 54 -4.57 -17.37 -4.25
CA GLY A 54 -4.11 -18.02 -3.02
C GLY A 54 -5.29 -18.28 -2.07
N LYS A 55 -5.25 -19.44 -1.40
CA LYS A 55 -6.20 -19.85 -0.36
C LYS A 55 -5.44 -20.28 0.90
N SER A 56 -6.11 -20.97 1.83
CA SER A 56 -5.51 -21.42 3.10
C SER A 56 -4.21 -22.19 2.91
N VAL A 57 -4.14 -23.12 1.95
CA VAL A 57 -2.92 -23.92 1.70
C VAL A 57 -1.72 -23.04 1.33
N ASP A 58 -1.93 -21.99 0.55
CA ASP A 58 -0.87 -21.06 0.17
C ASP A 58 -0.48 -20.14 1.33
N ILE A 59 -1.44 -19.78 2.18
CA ILE A 59 -1.17 -19.07 3.44
C ILE A 59 -0.31 -19.93 4.37
N ASP A 60 -0.64 -21.21 4.56
CA ASP A 60 0.13 -22.11 5.42
C ASP A 60 1.57 -22.26 4.90
N ARG A 61 1.76 -22.38 3.58
CA ARG A 61 3.09 -22.39 2.93
C ARG A 61 3.86 -21.09 3.21
N ALA A 62 3.21 -19.94 3.06
CA ALA A 62 3.83 -18.64 3.32
C ALA A 62 4.16 -18.43 4.81
N VAL A 63 3.30 -18.88 5.73
CA VAL A 63 3.55 -18.82 7.18
C VAL A 63 4.70 -19.72 7.57
N SER A 64 4.74 -20.95 7.05
CA SER A 64 5.83 -21.88 7.30
C SER A 64 7.18 -21.28 6.86
N ALA A 65 7.25 -20.69 5.66
CA ALA A 65 8.46 -20.02 5.16
C ALA A 65 8.85 -18.82 6.03
N ALA A 66 7.88 -17.95 6.34
CA ALA A 66 8.09 -16.75 7.15
C ALA A 66 8.57 -17.07 8.57
N ARG A 67 7.95 -18.07 9.23
CA ARG A 67 8.33 -18.55 10.55
C ARG A 67 9.72 -19.17 10.52
N GLY A 68 9.98 -20.05 9.55
CA GLY A 68 11.26 -20.74 9.43
C GLY A 68 12.43 -19.77 9.27
N VAL A 69 12.33 -18.75 8.41
CA VAL A 69 13.40 -17.75 8.26
C VAL A 69 13.52 -16.80 9.46
N PHE A 70 12.40 -16.50 10.14
CA PHE A 70 12.42 -15.68 11.35
C PHE A 70 13.17 -16.40 12.49
N GLU A 71 12.88 -17.69 12.71
CA GLU A 71 13.50 -18.50 13.76
C GLU A 71 14.97 -18.81 13.50
N ARG A 72 15.36 -19.01 12.23
CA ARG A 72 16.78 -19.18 11.87
C ARG A 72 17.62 -17.94 12.13
N GLY A 73 16.99 -16.75 12.20
CA GLY A 73 17.72 -15.51 12.47
C GLY A 73 18.30 -14.83 11.23
N ASP A 74 18.06 -15.35 10.03
CA ASP A 74 18.69 -14.88 8.78
C ASP A 74 18.46 -13.36 8.54
N TRP A 75 17.31 -12.87 9.00
CA TRP A 75 16.92 -11.47 8.99
C TRP A 75 16.73 -10.88 10.39
N SER A 76 15.99 -11.55 11.28
CA SER A 76 15.64 -11.06 12.62
C SER A 76 16.86 -10.82 13.50
N LEU A 77 17.88 -11.68 13.42
CA LEU A 77 19.14 -11.57 14.17
C LEU A 77 20.28 -10.95 13.35
N SER A 78 20.01 -10.51 12.12
CA SER A 78 21.01 -9.83 11.30
C SER A 78 21.41 -8.48 11.90
N SER A 79 22.58 -7.96 11.54
CA SER A 79 23.01 -6.66 12.05
C SER A 79 22.09 -5.52 11.55
N PRO A 80 21.84 -4.48 12.37
CA PRO A 80 21.13 -3.28 11.93
C PRO A 80 21.66 -2.69 10.62
N ALA A 81 22.99 -2.67 10.45
CA ALA A 81 23.66 -2.19 9.24
C ALA A 81 23.32 -3.03 8.01
N LYS A 82 23.27 -4.37 8.12
CA LYS A 82 22.87 -5.25 7.02
C LYS A 82 21.41 -4.98 6.62
N ARG A 83 20.50 -4.88 7.59
CA ARG A 83 19.08 -4.59 7.29
C ARG A 83 18.90 -3.25 6.59
N LYS A 84 19.59 -2.22 7.09
CA LYS A 84 19.61 -0.87 6.50
C LYS A 84 20.11 -0.89 5.06
N ALA A 85 21.21 -1.60 4.79
CA ALA A 85 21.76 -1.69 3.44
C ALA A 85 20.80 -2.34 2.44
N VAL A 86 20.16 -3.46 2.82
CA VAL A 86 19.17 -4.16 1.97
C VAL A 86 17.94 -3.29 1.72
N LEU A 87 17.40 -2.63 2.74
CA LEU A 87 16.21 -1.78 2.55
C LEU A 87 16.52 -0.51 1.76
N ASN A 88 17.71 0.08 1.91
CA ASN A 88 18.14 1.18 1.04
C ASN A 88 18.27 0.73 -0.42
N LYS A 89 18.87 -0.45 -0.67
CA LYS A 89 18.94 -1.01 -2.02
C LYS A 89 17.55 -1.29 -2.60
N LEU A 90 16.60 -1.74 -1.79
CA LEU A 90 15.21 -1.90 -2.22
C LEU A 90 14.60 -0.56 -2.65
N ALA A 91 14.80 0.51 -1.87
CA ALA A 91 14.34 1.84 -2.25
C ALA A 91 14.98 2.33 -3.56
N ASP A 92 16.29 2.11 -3.74
CA ASP A 92 17.00 2.44 -4.99
C ASP A 92 16.41 1.68 -6.19
N LEU A 93 16.10 0.38 -6.01
CA LEU A 93 15.47 -0.44 -7.05
C LEU A 93 14.05 0.02 -7.38
N MET A 94 13.26 0.41 -6.38
CA MET A 94 11.93 0.99 -6.62
C MET A 94 11.99 2.28 -7.43
N GLU A 95 12.98 3.14 -7.15
CA GLU A 95 13.22 4.36 -7.91
C GLU A 95 13.70 4.06 -9.34
N ALA A 96 14.58 3.08 -9.51
CA ALA A 96 15.06 2.64 -10.83
C ALA A 96 13.93 2.05 -11.70
N HIS A 97 12.95 1.40 -11.07
CA HIS A 97 11.78 0.81 -11.74
C HIS A 97 10.52 1.69 -11.63
N ALA A 98 10.67 3.00 -11.39
CA ALA A 98 9.52 3.84 -11.05
C ALA A 98 8.45 3.93 -12.15
N GLU A 99 8.85 3.96 -13.43
CA GLU A 99 7.89 3.98 -14.54
C GLU A 99 7.09 2.68 -14.65
N GLU A 100 7.74 1.54 -14.44
CA GLU A 100 7.10 0.22 -14.46
C GLU A 100 6.08 0.11 -13.32
N LEU A 101 6.51 0.43 -12.09
CA LEU A 101 5.65 0.38 -10.91
C LEU A 101 4.47 1.35 -11.02
N ALA A 102 4.70 2.57 -11.54
CA ALA A 102 3.65 3.56 -11.72
C ALA A 102 2.63 3.16 -12.80
N LEU A 103 3.09 2.49 -13.86
CA LEU A 103 2.20 1.97 -14.89
C LEU A 103 1.33 0.82 -14.36
N LEU A 104 1.92 -0.12 -13.62
CA LEU A 104 1.16 -1.17 -12.93
C LEU A 104 0.10 -0.58 -12.01
N GLU A 105 0.46 0.40 -11.18
CA GLU A 105 -0.48 1.14 -10.31
C GLU A 105 -1.64 1.78 -11.08
N THR A 106 -1.33 2.43 -12.19
CA THR A 106 -2.30 3.12 -13.04
C THR A 106 -3.28 2.14 -13.67
N LEU A 107 -2.78 1.06 -14.26
CA LEU A 107 -3.62 0.05 -14.92
C LEU A 107 -4.51 -0.69 -13.93
N ASP A 108 -4.02 -0.96 -12.72
CA ASP A 108 -4.72 -1.79 -11.74
C ASP A 108 -5.74 -0.98 -10.91
N THR A 109 -5.61 0.35 -10.84
CA THR A 109 -6.47 1.20 -9.98
C THR A 109 -7.18 2.34 -10.69
N GLY A 110 -6.78 2.67 -11.92
CA GLY A 110 -7.32 3.79 -12.69
C GLY A 110 -6.86 5.17 -12.20
N LYS A 111 -5.94 5.23 -11.24
CA LYS A 111 -5.37 6.51 -10.81
C LYS A 111 -4.57 7.14 -11.97
N PRO A 112 -4.56 8.47 -12.13
CA PRO A 112 -3.77 9.11 -13.17
C PRO A 112 -2.28 8.76 -13.07
N ILE A 113 -1.65 8.39 -14.19
CA ILE A 113 -0.21 8.04 -14.26
C ILE A 113 0.71 9.10 -13.65
N ARG A 114 0.32 10.37 -13.73
CA ARG A 114 1.06 11.48 -13.11
C ARG A 114 1.06 11.40 -11.59
N HIS A 115 -0.05 10.98 -10.97
CA HIS A 115 -0.11 10.77 -9.51
C HIS A 115 0.74 9.57 -9.11
N SER A 116 0.61 8.45 -9.84
CA SER A 116 1.45 7.26 -9.60
C SER A 116 2.94 7.60 -9.60
N LEU A 117 3.42 8.28 -10.65
CA LEU A 117 4.84 8.63 -10.82
C LEU A 117 5.34 9.69 -9.84
N ARG A 118 4.53 10.72 -9.57
CA ARG A 118 4.96 11.88 -8.79
C ARG A 118 4.82 11.63 -7.29
N ASP A 119 3.78 10.90 -6.89
CA ASP A 119 3.35 10.81 -5.49
C ASP A 119 3.53 9.39 -4.94
N ASP A 120 2.87 8.39 -5.54
CA ASP A 120 2.81 7.03 -5.00
C ASP A 120 4.18 6.35 -4.96
N ILE A 121 4.88 6.26 -6.10
CA ILE A 121 6.15 5.53 -6.16
C ILE A 121 7.23 6.23 -5.33
N PRO A 122 7.44 7.57 -5.44
CA PRO A 122 8.41 8.26 -4.60
C PRO A 122 8.06 8.20 -3.11
N GLY A 123 6.76 8.27 -2.77
CA GLY A 123 6.30 8.10 -1.38
C GLY A 123 6.58 6.71 -0.84
N ALA A 124 6.36 5.67 -1.64
CA ALA A 124 6.60 4.28 -1.28
C ALA A 124 8.10 4.01 -1.06
N ALA A 125 8.95 4.42 -2.01
CA ALA A 125 10.40 4.28 -1.90
C ALA A 125 10.96 5.06 -0.69
N ARG A 126 10.47 6.30 -0.48
CA ARG A 126 10.83 7.12 0.67
C ARG A 126 10.43 6.47 1.98
N ALA A 127 9.28 5.83 2.07
CA ALA A 127 8.87 5.12 3.29
C ALA A 127 9.88 4.01 3.64
N ILE A 128 10.26 3.17 2.67
CA ILE A 128 11.28 2.14 2.88
C ILE A 128 12.62 2.76 3.29
N ARG A 129 13.10 3.77 2.55
CA ARG A 129 14.38 4.45 2.81
C ARG A 129 14.43 5.08 4.20
N TRP A 130 13.36 5.78 4.60
CA TRP A 130 13.27 6.42 5.91
C TRP A 130 13.37 5.39 7.04
N TYR A 131 12.64 4.28 6.95
CA TYR A 131 12.71 3.24 7.98
C TYR A 131 14.05 2.49 7.96
N ALA A 132 14.70 2.35 6.79
CA ALA A 132 16.05 1.81 6.67
C ALA A 132 17.08 2.68 7.41
N GLU A 133 16.99 4.00 7.24
CA GLU A 133 17.89 4.97 7.88
C GLU A 133 17.67 5.08 9.38
N ALA A 134 16.45 4.82 9.86
CA ALA A 134 16.09 4.87 11.27
C ALA A 134 16.57 3.65 12.09
N ILE A 135 16.86 2.50 11.47
CA ILE A 135 17.15 1.23 12.18
C ILE A 135 18.26 1.39 13.24
N ASP A 136 19.34 2.08 12.89
CA ASP A 136 20.53 2.27 13.73
C ASP A 136 20.52 3.65 14.42
N LYS A 137 19.34 4.22 14.63
CA LYS A 137 19.11 5.52 15.31
C LYS A 137 18.11 5.44 16.45
N VAL A 138 17.52 4.27 16.69
CA VAL A 138 16.61 4.00 17.81
C VAL A 138 17.38 3.32 18.93
N TYR A 139 17.27 3.86 20.14
CA TYR A 139 17.94 3.35 21.34
C TYR A 139 16.90 2.75 22.29
N GLY A 140 17.28 1.70 23.01
CA GLY A 140 16.52 1.20 24.16
C GLY A 140 16.73 2.08 25.39
N GLU A 141 16.21 1.65 26.54
CA GLU A 141 16.29 2.42 27.78
C GLU A 141 16.97 1.60 28.89
N VAL A 142 17.66 2.29 29.80
CA VAL A 142 18.17 1.72 31.05
C VAL A 142 17.46 2.45 32.19
N ALA A 143 16.67 1.73 32.96
CA ALA A 143 15.87 2.32 34.03
C ALA A 143 16.75 2.67 35.24
N THR A 144 16.33 3.67 36.01
CA THR A 144 16.99 4.04 37.26
C THR A 144 16.66 3.02 38.35
N THR A 145 17.62 2.20 38.73
CA THR A 145 17.49 1.12 39.72
C THR A 145 18.46 1.31 40.88
N SER A 146 18.36 0.44 41.90
CA SER A 146 19.35 0.40 42.98
C SER A 146 20.73 0.00 42.45
N SER A 147 21.79 0.25 43.23
CA SER A 147 23.19 0.04 42.79
C SER A 147 23.55 -1.42 42.48
N HIS A 148 22.69 -2.38 42.79
CA HIS A 148 22.89 -3.82 42.62
C HIS A 148 21.90 -4.43 41.62
N GLU A 149 21.18 -3.62 40.87
CA GLU A 149 20.19 -4.05 39.88
C GLU A 149 20.45 -3.37 38.53
N LEU A 150 20.27 -4.10 37.43
CA LEU A 150 20.29 -3.60 36.07
C LEU A 150 18.95 -3.92 35.41
N ALA A 151 18.20 -2.89 35.02
CA ALA A 151 16.96 -3.04 34.26
C ALA A 151 17.10 -2.42 32.86
N MET A 152 16.97 -3.26 31.84
CA MET A 152 17.03 -2.86 30.43
C MET A 152 15.64 -3.00 29.79
N ILE A 153 15.24 -1.99 29.03
CA ILE A 153 14.01 -1.99 28.25
C ILE A 153 14.40 -2.03 26.77
N VAL A 154 14.15 -3.16 26.13
CA VAL A 154 14.53 -3.42 24.74
C VAL A 154 13.28 -3.66 23.88
N ARG A 155 13.43 -3.49 22.57
CA ARG A 155 12.39 -3.81 21.58
C ARG A 155 12.90 -4.92 20.67
N GLU A 156 12.12 -5.97 20.56
CA GLU A 156 12.41 -7.12 19.71
C GLU A 156 11.31 -7.26 18.65
N PRO A 157 11.62 -7.78 17.44
CA PRO A 157 10.60 -8.06 16.44
C PRO A 157 9.57 -9.05 16.98
N VAL A 158 8.31 -8.86 16.60
CA VAL A 158 7.20 -9.69 17.09
C VAL A 158 7.20 -11.10 16.45
N GLY A 159 7.78 -11.25 15.25
CA GLY A 159 7.84 -12.51 14.54
C GLY A 159 7.30 -12.41 13.12
N VAL A 160 6.18 -13.10 12.87
CA VAL A 160 5.48 -13.14 11.58
C VAL A 160 4.32 -12.16 11.59
N ILE A 161 4.35 -11.19 10.66
CA ILE A 161 3.31 -10.17 10.49
C ILE A 161 2.51 -10.46 9.22
N ALA A 162 1.18 -10.51 9.34
CA ALA A 162 0.29 -10.44 8.19
C ALA A 162 -0.02 -8.97 7.86
N ALA A 163 0.37 -8.52 6.67
CA ALA A 163 0.05 -7.18 6.18
C ALA A 163 -1.07 -7.28 5.15
N ILE A 164 -2.25 -6.75 5.46
CA ILE A 164 -3.40 -6.72 4.55
C ILE A 164 -3.64 -5.26 4.11
N VAL A 165 -3.50 -4.99 2.81
CA VAL A 165 -3.47 -3.63 2.26
C VAL A 165 -4.64 -3.37 1.31
N PRO A 166 -5.13 -2.11 1.22
CA PRO A 166 -6.27 -1.73 0.39
C PRO A 166 -5.80 -1.42 -1.04
N TRP A 167 -6.74 -1.03 -1.89
CA TRP A 167 -6.52 -0.81 -3.31
C TRP A 167 -6.35 0.65 -3.73
N ASN A 168 -6.60 1.61 -2.86
CA ASN A 168 -6.59 3.02 -3.25
C ASN A 168 -5.17 3.59 -3.37
N PHE A 169 -4.23 3.09 -2.58
CA PHE A 169 -2.79 3.37 -2.66
C PHE A 169 -1.98 2.07 -2.44
N PRO A 170 -2.08 1.10 -3.37
CA PRO A 170 -1.58 -0.27 -3.18
C PRO A 170 -0.10 -0.31 -2.77
N LEU A 171 0.81 0.26 -3.57
CA LEU A 171 2.24 0.20 -3.27
C LEU A 171 2.63 1.08 -2.09
N LEU A 172 2.11 2.31 -2.02
CA LEU A 172 2.42 3.25 -0.94
C LEU A 172 2.03 2.68 0.43
N LEU A 173 0.81 2.17 0.58
CA LEU A 173 0.35 1.59 1.84
C LEU A 173 0.96 0.21 2.11
N THR A 174 1.39 -0.51 1.09
CA THR A 174 2.29 -1.66 1.25
C THR A 174 3.59 -1.23 1.92
N CYS A 175 4.29 -0.24 1.38
CA CYS A 175 5.57 0.23 1.92
C CYS A 175 5.46 0.89 3.30
N TRP A 176 4.31 1.51 3.64
CA TRP A 176 4.05 1.97 5.00
C TRP A 176 3.99 0.84 6.03
N LYS A 177 3.61 -0.38 5.63
CA LYS A 177 3.62 -1.56 6.50
C LYS A 177 4.97 -2.29 6.43
N LEU A 178 5.51 -2.50 5.24
CA LEU A 178 6.76 -3.22 5.04
C LEU A 178 7.97 -2.49 5.63
N GLY A 179 8.05 -1.16 5.45
CA GLY A 179 9.14 -0.35 5.97
C GLY A 179 9.45 -0.61 7.44
N PRO A 180 8.53 -0.33 8.37
CA PRO A 180 8.76 -0.57 9.80
C PRO A 180 8.86 -2.05 10.15
N ALA A 181 8.05 -2.91 9.53
CA ALA A 181 8.03 -4.34 9.84
C ALA A 181 9.36 -5.02 9.52
N LEU A 182 9.89 -4.81 8.31
CA LEU A 182 11.16 -5.36 7.85
C LEU A 182 12.34 -4.70 8.57
N ALA A 183 12.29 -3.38 8.80
CA ALA A 183 13.33 -2.66 9.55
C ALA A 183 13.53 -3.21 10.97
N ALA A 184 12.43 -3.53 11.65
CA ALA A 184 12.45 -4.15 12.97
C ALA A 184 12.94 -5.61 12.97
N GLY A 185 12.99 -6.28 11.80
CA GLY A 185 13.49 -7.66 11.66
C GLY A 185 12.40 -8.73 11.58
N ASN A 186 11.14 -8.36 11.35
CA ASN A 186 10.04 -9.32 11.20
C ASN A 186 10.05 -9.98 9.81
N SER A 187 9.46 -11.17 9.73
CA SER A 187 9.00 -11.74 8.46
C SER A 187 7.58 -11.25 8.18
N VAL A 188 7.25 -11.00 6.92
CA VAL A 188 5.96 -10.43 6.50
C VAL A 188 5.30 -11.29 5.43
N ILE A 189 4.01 -11.55 5.61
CA ILE A 189 3.13 -12.09 4.58
C ILE A 189 2.18 -10.97 4.16
N LEU A 190 2.41 -10.46 2.96
CA LEU A 190 1.62 -9.41 2.36
C LEU A 190 0.45 -10.03 1.58
N LYS A 191 -0.76 -9.58 1.88
CA LYS A 191 -1.96 -9.85 1.11
C LYS A 191 -2.45 -8.52 0.50
N PRO A 192 -2.18 -8.26 -0.79
CA PRO A 192 -2.74 -7.10 -1.46
C PRO A 192 -4.23 -7.27 -1.72
N SER A 193 -4.94 -6.17 -1.90
CA SER A 193 -6.34 -6.20 -2.36
C SER A 193 -6.44 -6.98 -3.68
N GLU A 194 -7.46 -7.81 -3.82
CA GLU A 194 -7.80 -8.48 -5.08
C GLU A 194 -8.11 -7.50 -6.22
N LYS A 195 -8.40 -6.24 -5.87
CA LYS A 195 -8.63 -5.16 -6.84
C LYS A 195 -7.35 -4.51 -7.35
N SER A 196 -6.21 -4.77 -6.73
CA SER A 196 -4.97 -4.07 -7.07
C SER A 196 -3.68 -4.85 -6.69
N PRO A 197 -3.50 -6.10 -7.16
CA PRO A 197 -2.38 -6.93 -6.72
C PRO A 197 -1.03 -6.61 -7.38
N LEU A 198 -1.01 -5.93 -8.52
CA LEU A 198 0.12 -5.99 -9.46
C LEU A 198 1.42 -5.39 -8.92
N SER A 199 1.37 -4.19 -8.36
CA SER A 199 2.55 -3.50 -7.84
C SER A 199 3.16 -4.21 -6.62
N ALA A 200 2.32 -4.84 -5.80
CA ALA A 200 2.76 -5.64 -4.66
C ALA A 200 3.48 -6.93 -5.08
N ILE A 201 3.00 -7.61 -6.12
CA ILE A 201 3.69 -8.77 -6.72
C ILE A 201 5.06 -8.33 -7.22
N ARG A 202 5.13 -7.25 -8.02
CA ARG A 202 6.38 -6.76 -8.60
C ARG A 202 7.42 -6.36 -7.54
N LEU A 203 6.98 -5.74 -6.44
CA LEU A 203 7.82 -5.37 -5.32
C LEU A 203 8.54 -6.58 -4.69
N ALA A 204 7.90 -7.75 -4.67
CA ALA A 204 8.48 -8.97 -4.09
C ALA A 204 9.77 -9.39 -4.82
N GLY A 205 9.76 -9.34 -6.16
CA GLY A 205 10.95 -9.58 -6.97
C GLY A 205 12.06 -8.56 -6.72
N LEU A 206 11.71 -7.27 -6.59
CA LEU A 206 12.69 -6.23 -6.23
C LEU A 206 13.28 -6.43 -4.84
N ALA A 207 12.49 -6.90 -3.87
CA ALA A 207 12.96 -7.21 -2.53
C ALA A 207 13.98 -8.37 -2.54
N LYS A 208 13.73 -9.42 -3.33
CA LYS A 208 14.70 -10.50 -3.55
C LYS A 208 15.99 -9.99 -4.20
N GLU A 209 15.88 -9.18 -5.25
CA GLU A 209 17.03 -8.56 -5.91
C GLU A 209 17.84 -7.64 -4.97
N ALA A 210 17.15 -6.96 -4.04
CA ALA A 210 17.79 -6.16 -3.00
C ALA A 210 18.60 -7.00 -2.00
N GLY A 211 18.42 -8.32 -1.98
CA GLY A 211 19.08 -9.24 -1.06
C GLY A 211 18.30 -9.51 0.23
N LEU A 212 16.98 -9.28 0.21
CA LEU A 212 16.11 -9.72 1.30
C LEU A 212 16.09 -11.26 1.33
N PRO A 213 16.34 -11.92 2.47
CA PRO A 213 16.38 -13.38 2.52
C PRO A 213 15.05 -14.03 2.11
N ASP A 214 15.14 -15.20 1.48
CA ASP A 214 13.98 -15.96 1.04
C ASP A 214 13.05 -16.28 2.22
N GLY A 215 11.75 -16.03 2.03
CA GLY A 215 10.72 -16.23 3.05
C GLY A 215 10.49 -15.02 3.96
N VAL A 216 11.36 -14.01 3.97
CA VAL A 216 11.18 -12.82 4.83
C VAL A 216 10.04 -11.95 4.31
N LEU A 217 9.89 -11.84 2.99
CA LEU A 217 8.71 -11.28 2.36
C LEU A 217 8.04 -12.35 1.50
N ASN A 218 6.77 -12.63 1.80
CA ASN A 218 5.91 -13.44 0.95
C ASN A 218 4.73 -12.58 0.51
N VAL A 219 4.28 -12.74 -0.73
CA VAL A 219 3.11 -12.06 -1.28
C VAL A 219 2.12 -13.11 -1.74
N VAL A 220 0.96 -13.15 -1.07
CA VAL A 220 -0.13 -14.08 -1.41
C VAL A 220 -1.34 -13.26 -1.85
N THR A 221 -1.65 -13.30 -3.14
CA THR A 221 -2.87 -12.74 -3.72
C THR A 221 -4.05 -13.67 -3.47
N GLY A 222 -5.28 -13.15 -3.55
CA GLY A 222 -6.51 -13.91 -3.32
C GLY A 222 -7.61 -13.00 -2.75
N PHE A 223 -8.77 -13.55 -2.43
CA PHE A 223 -9.87 -12.76 -1.88
C PHE A 223 -9.76 -12.55 -0.37
N GLY A 224 -10.34 -11.45 0.13
CA GLY A 224 -10.36 -11.15 1.56
C GLY A 224 -11.04 -12.24 2.42
N HIS A 225 -12.13 -12.83 1.94
CA HIS A 225 -12.87 -13.89 2.66
C HIS A 225 -12.20 -15.27 2.56
N GLU A 226 -11.10 -15.40 1.81
CA GLU A 226 -10.34 -16.64 1.64
C GLU A 226 -8.95 -16.47 2.25
N ALA A 227 -7.98 -15.98 1.46
CA ALA A 227 -6.61 -15.74 1.92
C ALA A 227 -6.55 -14.78 3.12
N GLY A 228 -7.34 -13.70 3.10
CA GLY A 228 -7.38 -12.75 4.22
C GLY A 228 -7.92 -13.37 5.51
N GLN A 229 -8.99 -14.17 5.40
CA GLN A 229 -9.58 -14.89 6.53
C GLN A 229 -8.64 -15.97 7.07
N ALA A 230 -7.96 -16.71 6.19
CA ALA A 230 -6.96 -17.69 6.58
C ALA A 230 -5.81 -17.05 7.37
N LEU A 231 -5.26 -15.92 6.89
CA LEU A 231 -4.27 -15.14 7.62
C LEU A 231 -4.79 -14.72 9.00
N SER A 232 -6.01 -14.19 9.06
CA SER A 232 -6.55 -13.65 10.31
C SER A 232 -6.67 -14.68 11.44
N ARG A 233 -6.96 -15.94 11.09
CA ARG A 233 -7.20 -17.04 12.03
C ARG A 233 -5.99 -17.96 12.22
N HIS A 234 -4.91 -17.77 11.47
CA HIS A 234 -3.71 -18.61 11.57
C HIS A 234 -3.04 -18.43 12.95
N ASN A 235 -2.65 -19.53 13.58
CA ASN A 235 -2.10 -19.52 14.96
C ASN A 235 -0.62 -19.11 15.02
N ASP A 236 0.13 -19.28 13.94
CA ASP A 236 1.56 -18.87 13.89
C ASP A 236 1.80 -17.46 13.33
N ILE A 237 0.77 -16.60 13.34
CA ILE A 237 0.89 -15.18 12.99
C ILE A 237 0.81 -14.37 14.27
N ASP A 238 1.83 -13.54 14.53
CA ASP A 238 1.97 -12.84 15.82
C ASP A 238 1.32 -11.45 15.80
N ALA A 239 1.18 -10.85 14.61
CA ALA A 239 0.47 -9.60 14.43
C ALA A 239 -0.19 -9.46 13.05
N ILE A 240 -1.28 -8.70 12.99
CA ILE A 240 -1.93 -8.23 11.75
C ILE A 240 -1.81 -6.71 11.68
N ALA A 241 -1.34 -6.21 10.55
CA ALA A 241 -1.44 -4.80 10.18
C ALA A 241 -2.40 -4.65 9.00
N PHE A 242 -3.53 -4.00 9.22
CA PHE A 242 -4.59 -3.86 8.22
C PHE A 242 -4.85 -2.39 7.89
N THR A 243 -5.08 -2.10 6.61
CA THR A 243 -5.73 -0.86 6.20
C THR A 243 -6.91 -1.19 5.29
N GLY A 244 -8.08 -0.61 5.55
CA GLY A 244 -9.28 -0.83 4.74
C GLY A 244 -10.57 -0.46 5.46
N SER A 245 -11.65 -1.20 5.20
CA SER A 245 -12.96 -0.86 5.75
C SER A 245 -13.07 -1.14 7.26
N THR A 246 -13.82 -0.31 7.98
CA THR A 246 -14.14 -0.51 9.41
C THR A 246 -14.81 -1.86 9.67
N ARG A 247 -15.66 -2.33 8.74
CA ARG A 247 -16.32 -3.64 8.82
C ARG A 247 -15.31 -4.78 8.85
N THR A 248 -14.34 -4.76 7.93
CA THR A 248 -13.29 -5.78 7.86
C THR A 248 -12.35 -5.67 9.07
N GLY A 249 -11.96 -4.45 9.48
CA GLY A 249 -11.14 -4.27 10.68
C GLY A 249 -11.78 -4.85 11.94
N LYS A 250 -13.09 -4.65 12.13
CA LYS A 250 -13.84 -5.30 13.23
C LYS A 250 -13.83 -6.81 13.13
N GLN A 251 -13.90 -7.39 11.93
CA GLN A 251 -13.82 -8.83 11.75
C GLN A 251 -12.45 -9.37 12.16
N LEU A 252 -11.36 -8.70 11.77
CA LEU A 252 -10.00 -9.10 12.14
C LEU A 252 -9.76 -9.09 13.66
N LEU A 253 -10.36 -8.16 14.39
CA LEU A 253 -10.32 -8.16 15.86
C LEU A 253 -11.00 -9.40 16.46
N LYS A 254 -12.14 -9.81 15.90
CA LYS A 254 -12.83 -11.04 16.33
C LYS A 254 -11.99 -12.27 16.01
N ASP A 255 -11.47 -12.35 14.78
CA ASP A 255 -10.65 -13.48 14.33
C ASP A 255 -9.39 -13.64 15.20
N ALA A 256 -8.77 -12.54 15.64
CA ALA A 256 -7.66 -12.57 16.58
C ALA A 256 -8.09 -13.08 17.96
N GLY A 257 -9.23 -12.65 18.49
CA GLY A 257 -9.80 -13.14 19.74
C GLY A 257 -10.19 -14.62 19.69
N ASP A 258 -10.69 -15.08 18.55
CA ASP A 258 -11.13 -16.47 18.30
C ASP A 258 -9.98 -17.41 17.91
N SER A 259 -8.74 -16.91 17.84
CA SER A 259 -7.54 -17.71 17.51
C SER A 259 -6.49 -17.64 18.61
N ASN A 260 -5.46 -16.82 18.44
CA ASN A 260 -4.24 -16.83 19.26
C ASN A 260 -3.99 -15.48 19.96
N MET A 261 -4.96 -14.56 19.96
CA MET A 261 -4.83 -13.23 20.56
C MET A 261 -3.69 -12.40 19.96
N LYS A 262 -3.33 -12.67 18.69
CA LYS A 262 -2.34 -11.88 17.93
C LYS A 262 -2.66 -10.39 17.99
N ARG A 263 -1.61 -9.57 17.93
CA ARG A 263 -1.77 -8.11 17.94
C ARG A 263 -2.48 -7.66 16.66
N VAL A 264 -3.42 -6.73 16.75
CA VAL A 264 -4.16 -6.23 15.59
C VAL A 264 -4.05 -4.71 15.51
N TRP A 265 -3.48 -4.22 14.43
CA TRP A 265 -3.30 -2.80 14.14
C TRP A 265 -4.17 -2.42 12.95
N LEU A 266 -5.10 -1.49 13.16
CA LEU A 266 -6.13 -1.15 12.17
C LEU A 266 -6.05 0.32 11.77
N GLU A 267 -5.96 0.56 10.47
CA GLU A 267 -6.28 1.84 9.85
C GLU A 267 -7.61 1.69 9.08
N ALA A 268 -8.65 2.34 9.57
CA ALA A 268 -10.02 2.18 9.04
C ALA A 268 -10.46 3.37 8.16
N GLY A 269 -11.74 3.41 7.80
CA GLY A 269 -12.30 4.53 7.04
C GLY A 269 -12.41 5.81 7.87
N GLY A 270 -12.41 6.95 7.19
CA GLY A 270 -12.58 8.28 7.78
C GLY A 270 -13.74 9.05 7.17
N LYS A 271 -14.21 10.06 7.90
CA LYS A 271 -15.12 11.10 7.41
C LYS A 271 -14.61 12.47 7.89
N SER A 272 -13.40 12.80 7.48
CA SER A 272 -12.61 13.93 8.00
C SER A 272 -13.32 15.26 7.76
N ALA A 273 -13.28 16.13 8.76
CA ALA A 273 -13.75 17.51 8.66
C ALA A 273 -12.61 18.41 8.21
N ASN A 274 -12.88 19.25 7.21
CA ASN A 274 -12.07 20.38 6.80
C ASN A 274 -12.81 21.65 7.25
N ILE A 275 -12.23 22.39 8.18
CA ILE A 275 -12.89 23.53 8.86
C ILE A 275 -12.19 24.82 8.45
N VAL A 276 -12.94 25.78 7.91
CA VAL A 276 -12.43 27.08 7.47
C VAL A 276 -13.15 28.20 8.22
N PHE A 277 -12.39 29.01 8.94
CA PHE A 277 -12.86 30.19 9.69
C PHE A 277 -12.72 31.47 8.88
N ALA A 278 -13.45 32.51 9.27
CA ALA A 278 -13.47 33.81 8.60
C ALA A 278 -12.12 34.54 8.68
N ASP A 279 -11.28 34.23 9.67
CA ASP A 279 -9.92 34.76 9.81
C ASP A 279 -8.87 33.95 9.03
N CYS A 280 -9.30 33.07 8.12
CA CYS A 280 -8.39 32.36 7.23
C CYS A 280 -7.53 33.36 6.45
N PRO A 281 -6.19 33.27 6.54
CA PRO A 281 -5.30 34.27 5.96
C PRO A 281 -5.32 34.29 4.42
N ASP A 282 -5.83 33.22 3.78
CA ASP A 282 -5.89 33.08 2.32
C ASP A 282 -7.05 32.15 1.92
N LEU A 283 -8.24 32.74 1.68
CA LEU A 283 -9.45 32.00 1.30
C LEU A 283 -9.33 31.30 -0.05
N GLN A 284 -8.64 31.89 -1.03
CA GLN A 284 -8.45 31.27 -2.34
C GLN A 284 -7.62 30.00 -2.22
N LYS A 285 -6.49 30.07 -1.51
CA LYS A 285 -5.65 28.89 -1.29
C LYS A 285 -6.38 27.82 -0.48
N ALA A 286 -7.18 28.22 0.51
CA ALA A 286 -8.00 27.29 1.27
C ALA A 286 -9.05 26.60 0.38
N ALA A 287 -9.68 27.31 -0.56
CA ALA A 287 -10.59 26.74 -1.55
C ALA A 287 -9.87 25.74 -2.48
N SER A 288 -8.70 26.10 -3.03
CA SER A 288 -7.90 25.20 -3.87
C SER A 288 -7.46 23.93 -3.12
N ALA A 289 -7.00 24.10 -1.87
CA ALA A 289 -6.61 22.98 -1.00
C ALA A 289 -7.80 22.09 -0.63
N THR A 290 -8.98 22.69 -0.45
CA THR A 290 -10.23 21.96 -0.20
C THR A 290 -10.62 21.11 -1.40
N ALA A 291 -10.59 21.68 -2.61
CA ALA A 291 -10.83 20.94 -3.85
C ALA A 291 -9.83 19.78 -4.01
N ALA A 292 -8.53 20.05 -3.85
CA ALA A 292 -7.50 19.01 -3.91
C ALA A 292 -7.73 17.92 -2.84
N GLY A 293 -8.08 18.32 -1.61
CA GLY A 293 -8.29 17.41 -0.48
C GLY A 293 -9.49 16.47 -0.61
N ILE A 294 -10.43 16.74 -1.52
CA ILE A 294 -11.57 15.86 -1.79
C ILE A 294 -11.52 15.18 -3.15
N PHE A 295 -10.96 15.80 -4.19
CA PHE A 295 -10.93 15.23 -5.54
C PHE A 295 -9.64 14.48 -5.88
N TYR A 296 -8.56 14.67 -5.11
CA TYR A 296 -7.33 13.90 -5.29
C TYR A 296 -7.60 12.39 -5.18
N ASN A 297 -7.00 11.62 -6.09
CA ASN A 297 -7.20 10.18 -6.25
C ASN A 297 -8.70 9.79 -6.30
N GLN A 298 -9.51 10.59 -7.01
CA GLN A 298 -10.96 10.41 -7.17
C GLN A 298 -11.72 10.41 -5.83
N GLY A 299 -11.16 11.06 -4.80
CA GLY A 299 -11.69 11.05 -3.44
C GLY A 299 -11.51 9.72 -2.69
N GLN A 300 -10.79 8.76 -3.28
CA GLN A 300 -10.53 7.45 -2.72
C GLN A 300 -9.37 7.52 -1.70
N VAL A 301 -9.50 8.40 -0.71
CA VAL A 301 -8.46 8.68 0.30
C VAL A 301 -9.08 8.58 1.68
N CYS A 302 -8.49 7.79 2.58
CA CYS A 302 -9.03 7.59 3.93
C CYS A 302 -9.09 8.89 4.75
N ILE A 303 -8.16 9.81 4.48
CA ILE A 303 -8.08 11.14 5.10
C ILE A 303 -8.72 12.25 4.25
N ALA A 304 -9.48 11.93 3.20
CA ALA A 304 -10.15 12.94 2.37
C ALA A 304 -11.00 13.89 3.20
N GLY A 305 -10.96 15.19 2.85
CA GLY A 305 -11.74 16.26 3.46
C GLY A 305 -13.22 16.20 3.09
N THR A 306 -13.88 15.09 3.39
CA THR A 306 -15.25 14.76 2.91
C THR A 306 -16.37 15.58 3.55
N ARG A 307 -16.06 16.41 4.55
CA ARG A 307 -16.98 17.37 5.15
C ARG A 307 -16.30 18.72 5.19
N LEU A 308 -16.83 19.69 4.46
CA LEU A 308 -16.41 21.08 4.53
C LEU A 308 -17.31 21.81 5.54
N LEU A 309 -16.71 22.39 6.58
CA LEU A 309 -17.38 23.20 7.58
C LEU A 309 -16.85 24.62 7.45
N LEU A 310 -17.75 25.57 7.18
CA LEU A 310 -17.42 26.97 6.96
C LEU A 310 -18.02 27.81 8.08
N GLU A 311 -17.29 28.82 8.53
CA GLU A 311 -17.91 29.91 9.28
C GLU A 311 -18.91 30.65 8.39
N GLU A 312 -20.10 30.94 8.93
CA GLU A 312 -21.26 31.40 8.15
C GLU A 312 -20.96 32.67 7.33
N SER A 313 -20.17 33.60 7.89
CA SER A 313 -19.85 34.88 7.26
C SER A 313 -19.02 34.78 5.98
N ILE A 314 -18.37 33.65 5.70
CA ILE A 314 -17.55 33.43 4.50
C ILE A 314 -18.12 32.37 3.56
N ALA A 315 -19.27 31.78 3.87
CA ALA A 315 -19.77 30.59 3.20
C ALA A 315 -19.98 30.82 1.68
N ASP A 316 -20.70 31.88 1.31
CA ASP A 316 -21.02 32.18 -0.09
C ASP A 316 -19.76 32.51 -0.91
N GLU A 317 -18.87 33.33 -0.36
CA GLU A 317 -17.60 33.68 -1.00
C GLU A 317 -16.75 32.42 -1.23
N PHE A 318 -16.56 31.61 -0.19
CA PHE A 318 -15.75 30.40 -0.28
C PHE A 318 -16.29 29.40 -1.30
N LEU A 319 -17.61 29.21 -1.36
CA LEU A 319 -18.24 28.31 -2.34
C LEU A 319 -18.05 28.81 -3.78
N ALA A 320 -18.07 30.12 -4.00
CA ALA A 320 -17.77 30.70 -5.32
C ALA A 320 -16.31 30.43 -5.74
N LEU A 321 -15.36 30.60 -4.82
CA LEU A 321 -13.94 30.29 -5.07
C LEU A 321 -13.74 28.79 -5.35
N LEU A 322 -14.40 27.93 -4.57
CA LEU A 322 -14.33 26.48 -4.73
C LEU A 322 -14.90 26.01 -6.08
N GLY A 323 -16.02 26.61 -6.53
CA GLY A 323 -16.63 26.29 -7.81
C GLY A 323 -15.72 26.60 -9.01
N ASN A 324 -14.99 27.71 -8.95
CA ASN A 324 -14.03 28.08 -9.99
C ASN A 324 -12.85 27.10 -10.07
N ASP A 325 -12.34 26.64 -8.94
CA ASP A 325 -11.23 25.67 -8.89
C ASP A 325 -11.67 24.24 -9.22
N SER A 326 -12.88 23.84 -8.85
CA SER A 326 -13.40 22.49 -9.11
C SER A 326 -13.56 22.21 -10.61
N ASN A 327 -13.83 23.25 -11.42
CA ASN A 327 -13.88 23.15 -12.88
C ASN A 327 -12.52 22.86 -13.54
N LEU A 328 -11.41 22.99 -12.80
CA LEU A 328 -10.06 22.60 -13.28
C LEU A 328 -9.77 21.11 -13.05
N LEU A 329 -10.60 20.42 -12.24
CA LEU A 329 -10.50 19.00 -11.91
C LEU A 329 -11.54 18.19 -12.69
N ILE A 330 -11.61 18.41 -14.01
CA ILE A 330 -12.42 17.57 -14.91
C ILE A 330 -11.77 16.19 -14.98
N VAL A 331 -12.52 15.15 -14.58
CA VAL A 331 -12.12 13.74 -14.73
C VAL A 331 -12.19 13.39 -16.20
N PHE A 332 -11.03 13.22 -16.85
CA PHE A 332 -10.94 12.75 -18.23
C PHE A 332 -11.10 11.23 -18.26
N TYR A 333 -12.16 10.73 -18.89
CA TYR A 333 -12.17 9.37 -19.43
C TYR A 333 -11.41 9.38 -20.76
N VAL A 334 -10.38 8.55 -20.88
CA VAL A 334 -9.75 8.25 -22.18
C VAL A 334 -10.29 6.89 -22.62
N GLN A 335 -11.31 6.90 -23.45
CA GLN A 335 -11.79 5.71 -24.14
C GLN A 335 -11.23 5.75 -25.56
N ILE A 336 -10.28 4.87 -25.88
CA ILE A 336 -9.91 4.60 -27.27
C ILE A 336 -10.78 3.44 -27.74
N MET A 337 -11.72 3.74 -28.62
CA MET A 337 -12.48 2.75 -29.40
C MET A 337 -12.20 3.02 -30.89
N PRO A 338 -12.09 1.97 -31.71
CA PRO A 338 -11.88 2.11 -33.14
C PRO A 338 -13.20 2.49 -33.82
N ASP A 339 -13.10 3.43 -34.74
CA ASP A 339 -14.06 3.81 -35.78
C ASP A 339 -15.27 4.69 -35.37
N ASP A 340 -15.17 5.95 -35.82
CA ASP A 340 -16.18 6.97 -36.16
C ASP A 340 -17.20 7.52 -35.13
N LEU A 341 -17.06 8.86 -34.96
CA LEU A 341 -18.09 9.92 -34.85
C LEU A 341 -18.69 10.34 -33.49
N VAL A 342 -18.42 11.62 -33.20
CA VAL A 342 -19.10 12.61 -32.32
C VAL A 342 -18.73 12.60 -30.82
N MET A 343 -17.86 13.56 -30.50
CA MET A 343 -17.55 14.04 -29.16
C MET A 343 -18.73 14.85 -28.61
N GLN A 344 -19.53 14.30 -27.70
CA GLN A 344 -20.43 15.11 -26.86
C GLN A 344 -19.80 15.34 -25.49
N LEU A 345 -19.36 16.58 -25.27
CA LEU A 345 -19.00 17.12 -23.96
C LEU A 345 -20.27 17.27 -23.12
N HIS A 346 -20.44 16.44 -22.10
CA HIS A 346 -21.33 16.79 -21.00
C HIS A 346 -20.54 17.48 -19.90
N ARG A 347 -20.71 18.81 -19.81
CA ARG A 347 -20.47 19.58 -18.59
C ARG A 347 -21.61 19.25 -17.61
N PHE A 348 -21.28 19.05 -16.35
CA PHE A 348 -22.22 19.37 -15.27
C PHE A 348 -21.92 20.78 -14.79
#